data_AF-A0A354PBW7-F1
#
_entry.id   AF-A0A354PBW7-F1
#
_cell.length_a   1.000
_cell.length_b   1.000
_cell.length_c   1.000
_cell.angle_alpha   90.00
_cell.angle_beta   90.00
_cell.angle_gamma   90.00
#
_symmetry.space_group_name_H-M   'P 1'
#
loop_
_entity.id
_entity.type
_entity.pdbx_description
1 polymer ?
#
loop_
_entity_poly.entity_id
_entity_poly.type
_entity_poly.pdbx_seq_one_letter_code
_entity_poly.pdbx_strand_id
1 'polypeptide(L)'
;MALSDWPEDHEAKETLVAEFQKHIAALKPFQNDQTGCWHQVIDHPESYDEYSCTCMIAFAMVRGIRNGWLQRSDYQANVDRAWRAIESRTSPSGDLVNVCAGTGKQKTLQAYFDRPSINGKDDRGGAMGLMFATELIAAQIQAP
;
A
#
# COMPACT_ATOMS: atom_id res chain seq x y z
N MET A 1 -11.78 10.09 7.86
CA MET A 1 -11.20 9.90 9.21
C MET A 1 -10.30 8.69 9.13
N ALA A 2 -9.03 8.85 9.48
CA ALA A 2 -8.03 7.78 9.58
C ALA A 2 -7.74 7.45 11.06
N LEU A 3 -7.10 6.31 11.35
CA LEU A 3 -6.72 5.90 12.71
C LEU A 3 -5.85 6.94 13.45
N SER A 4 -5.08 7.72 12.69
CA SER A 4 -4.26 8.84 13.18
C SER A 4 -5.09 10.01 13.72
N ASP A 5 -6.35 10.12 13.32
CA ASP A 5 -7.22 11.25 13.67
C ASP A 5 -8.10 10.93 14.89
N TRP A 6 -8.02 9.70 15.39
CA TRP A 6 -8.79 9.26 16.56
C TRP A 6 -8.16 9.75 17.86
N PRO A 7 -8.96 10.26 18.83
CA PRO A 7 -8.46 10.65 20.14
C PRO A 7 -7.73 9.49 20.82
N GLU A 8 -6.59 9.78 21.42
CA GLU A 8 -5.74 8.76 22.08
C GLU A 8 -6.42 8.16 23.31
N ASP A 9 -7.34 8.89 23.95
CA ASP A 9 -8.11 8.48 25.12
C ASP A 9 -9.45 7.79 24.78
N HIS A 10 -9.76 7.59 23.49
CA HIS A 10 -11.00 6.93 23.10
C HIS A 10 -10.90 5.41 23.33
N GLU A 11 -11.90 4.84 23.99
CA GLU A 11 -11.98 3.40 24.34
C GLU A 11 -11.75 2.42 23.17
N ALA A 12 -12.10 2.79 21.94
CA ALA A 12 -11.96 1.92 20.78
C ALA A 12 -10.61 2.08 20.05
N LYS A 13 -9.75 3.03 20.46
CA LYS A 13 -8.43 3.26 19.84
C LYS A 13 -7.58 1.99 19.87
N GLU A 14 -7.49 1.34 21.04
CA GLU A 14 -6.71 0.11 21.22
C GLU A 14 -7.20 -1.01 20.28
N THR A 15 -8.52 -1.23 20.23
CA THR A 15 -9.14 -2.21 19.33
C THR A 15 -8.85 -1.90 17.87
N LEU A 16 -8.95 -0.64 17.45
CA LEU A 16 -8.67 -0.24 16.06
C LEU A 16 -7.19 -0.42 15.69
N VAL A 17 -6.26 -0.12 16.61
CA VAL A 17 -4.82 -0.38 16.41
C VAL A 17 -4.57 -1.88 16.28
N ALA A 18 -5.21 -2.71 17.11
CA ALA A 18 -5.08 -4.17 17.04
C ALA A 18 -5.62 -4.74 15.72
N GLU A 19 -6.77 -4.28 15.23
CA GLU A 19 -7.32 -4.70 13.93
C GLU A 19 -6.45 -4.24 12.76
N PHE A 20 -5.90 -3.02 12.84
CA PHE A 20 -4.92 -2.53 11.88
C PHE A 20 -3.66 -3.42 11.84
N GLN A 21 -3.08 -3.76 13.00
CA GLN A 21 -1.92 -4.64 13.09
C GLN A 21 -2.22 -6.02 12.49
N LYS A 22 -3.38 -6.62 12.81
CA LYS A 22 -3.81 -7.91 12.22
C LYS A 22 -3.91 -7.84 10.71
N HIS A 23 -4.51 -6.77 10.17
CA HIS A 23 -4.66 -6.59 8.73
C HIS A 23 -3.29 -6.49 8.04
N ILE A 24 -2.39 -5.65 8.54
CA ILE A 24 -1.05 -5.48 7.95
C ILE A 24 -0.23 -6.78 8.05
N ALA A 25 -0.33 -7.51 9.16
CA ALA A 25 0.30 -8.82 9.31
C ALA A 25 -0.23 -9.84 8.30
N ALA A 26 -1.54 -9.83 8.02
CA ALA A 26 -2.15 -10.72 7.03
C ALA A 26 -1.75 -10.40 5.58
N LEU A 27 -1.48 -9.12 5.25
CA LEU A 27 -1.02 -8.71 3.93
C LEU A 27 0.47 -8.98 3.70
N LYS A 28 1.29 -8.89 4.75
CA LYS A 28 2.75 -9.05 4.68
C LYS A 28 3.24 -10.27 3.88
N PRO A 29 2.72 -11.50 4.07
CA PRO A 29 3.21 -12.68 3.35
C PRO A 29 2.88 -12.70 1.85
N PHE A 30 1.97 -11.84 1.39
CA PHE A 30 1.54 -11.77 -0.01
C PHE A 30 2.30 -10.73 -0.85
N GLN A 31 3.31 -10.07 -0.27
CA GLN A 31 4.17 -9.21 -1.07
C GLN A 31 5.02 -10.07 -2.01
N ASN A 32 4.96 -9.79 -3.30
CA ASN A 32 5.76 -10.47 -4.32
C ASN A 32 7.25 -10.24 -4.04
N ASP A 33 8.00 -11.31 -3.76
CA ASP A 33 9.42 -11.23 -3.44
C ASP A 33 10.30 -10.76 -4.60
N GLN A 34 9.85 -10.96 -5.85
CA GLN A 34 10.60 -10.58 -7.04
C GLN A 34 10.41 -9.11 -7.39
N THR A 35 9.18 -8.61 -7.24
CA THR A 35 8.82 -7.27 -7.73
C THR A 35 8.62 -6.26 -6.61
N GLY A 36 8.35 -6.71 -5.39
CA GLY A 36 8.03 -5.87 -4.23
C GLY A 36 6.59 -5.34 -4.22
N CYS A 37 5.77 -5.71 -5.21
CA CYS A 37 4.36 -5.33 -5.29
C CYS A 37 3.44 -6.27 -4.51
N TRP A 38 2.21 -5.83 -4.29
CA TRP A 38 1.07 -6.71 -4.06
C TRP A 38 0.29 -6.91 -5.36
N HIS A 39 -0.39 -8.04 -5.45
CA HIS A 39 -1.19 -8.41 -6.62
C HIS A 39 -2.57 -7.75 -6.60
N GLN A 40 -3.17 -7.57 -7.78
CA GLN A 40 -4.55 -7.08 -7.97
C GLN A 40 -5.56 -7.87 -7.13
N VAL A 41 -5.34 -9.18 -6.97
CA VAL A 41 -6.00 -10.01 -5.98
C VAL A 41 -4.92 -10.58 -5.06
N ILE A 42 -4.95 -10.17 -3.79
CA ILE A 42 -3.82 -10.29 -2.84
C ILE A 42 -3.26 -11.72 -2.74
N ASP A 43 -4.14 -12.72 -2.62
CA ASP A 43 -3.80 -14.12 -2.41
C ASP A 43 -3.70 -14.95 -3.71
N HIS A 44 -3.74 -14.28 -4.86
CA HIS A 44 -3.71 -14.90 -6.18
C HIS A 44 -2.53 -14.34 -7.01
N PRO A 45 -1.35 -14.97 -6.94
CA PRO A 45 -0.14 -14.51 -7.62
C PRO A 45 -0.22 -14.57 -9.15
N GLU A 46 -1.22 -15.27 -9.69
CA GLU A 46 -1.55 -15.26 -11.11
C GLU A 46 -2.14 -13.92 -11.59
N SER A 47 -2.67 -13.09 -10.67
CA SER A 47 -3.11 -11.74 -10.99
C SER A 47 -1.91 -10.79 -11.08
N TYR A 48 -2.03 -9.72 -11.86
CA TYR A 48 -0.90 -8.82 -12.09
C TYR A 48 -0.52 -8.02 -10.83
N ASP A 49 0.75 -7.65 -10.71
CA ASP A 49 1.24 -6.69 -9.72
C ASP A 49 0.52 -5.34 -9.88
N GLU A 50 -0.20 -4.87 -8.86
CA GLU A 50 -1.01 -3.66 -8.96
C GLU A 50 -0.35 -2.49 -8.21
N TYR A 51 -0.26 -1.36 -8.90
CA TYR A 51 0.47 -0.17 -8.44
C TYR A 51 -0.20 0.50 -7.22
N SER A 52 -1.51 0.72 -7.29
CA SER A 52 -2.24 1.55 -6.33
C SER A 52 -2.34 0.87 -4.96
N CYS A 53 -2.67 -0.41 -4.92
CA CYS A 53 -2.76 -1.21 -3.71
C CYS A 53 -1.39 -1.33 -3.05
N THR A 54 -0.33 -1.51 -3.84
CA THR A 54 1.05 -1.51 -3.34
C THR A 54 1.36 -0.20 -2.62
N CYS A 55 1.02 0.94 -3.23
CA CYS A 55 1.18 2.25 -2.59
C CYS A 55 0.36 2.37 -1.29
N MET A 56 -0.91 1.97 -1.31
CA MET A 56 -1.81 2.08 -0.15
C MET A 56 -1.37 1.21 1.03
N ILE A 57 -0.97 -0.03 0.76
CA ILE A 57 -0.49 -0.97 1.78
C ILE A 57 0.83 -0.46 2.38
N ALA A 58 1.76 -0.03 1.53
CA ALA A 58 3.04 0.49 2.00
C ALA A 58 2.90 1.81 2.77
N PHE A 59 2.03 2.72 2.33
CA PHE A 59 1.67 3.93 3.07
C PHE A 59 1.15 3.60 4.47
N ALA A 60 0.23 2.64 4.57
CA ALA A 60 -0.31 2.19 5.85
C ALA A 60 0.80 1.61 6.75
N MET A 61 1.73 0.82 6.21
CA MET A 61 2.90 0.32 6.94
C MET A 61 3.80 1.47 7.45
N VAL A 62 4.14 2.45 6.60
CA VAL A 62 4.96 3.60 7.01
C VAL A 62 4.29 4.39 8.13
N ARG A 63 2.98 4.68 7.97
CA ARG A 63 2.21 5.37 9.00
C ARG A 63 2.16 4.58 10.31
N GLY A 64 1.98 3.26 10.23
CA GLY A 64 2.02 2.38 11.40
C GLY A 64 3.37 2.41 12.12
N ILE A 65 4.47 2.38 11.38
CA ILE A 65 5.83 2.51 11.95
C ILE A 65 5.99 3.88 12.62
N ARG A 66 5.61 4.95 11.92
CA ARG A 66 5.78 6.33 12.39
C ARG A 66 5.01 6.63 13.68
N ASN A 67 3.83 6.04 13.85
CA ASN A 67 3.02 6.21 15.06
C ASN A 67 3.31 5.14 16.14
N GLY A 68 4.31 4.28 15.94
CA GLY A 68 4.68 3.23 16.90
C GLY A 68 3.69 2.05 16.98
N TRP A 69 2.73 1.96 16.06
CA TRP A 69 1.78 0.85 15.98
C TRP A 69 2.40 -0.41 15.36
N LEU A 70 3.45 -0.25 14.55
CA LEU A 70 4.20 -1.35 13.95
C LEU A 70 5.68 -1.22 14.33
N GLN A 71 6.32 -2.35 14.64
CA GLN A 71 7.75 -2.37 14.91
C GLN A 71 8.54 -2.20 13.60
N ARG A 72 9.43 -1.20 13.56
CA ARG A 72 10.24 -0.91 12.36
C ARG A 72 11.03 -2.13 11.89
N SER A 73 11.61 -2.89 12.82
CA SER A 73 12.39 -4.11 12.54
C SER A 73 11.62 -5.13 11.71
N ASP A 74 10.29 -5.16 11.85
CA ASP A 74 9.46 -6.21 11.28
C ASP A 74 8.90 -5.82 9.90
N TYR A 75 8.82 -4.52 9.60
CA TYR A 75 8.09 -4.02 8.41
C TYR A 75 8.91 -3.11 7.49
N GLN A 76 10.07 -2.59 7.92
CA GLN A 76 10.86 -1.67 7.09
C GLN A 76 11.28 -2.31 5.76
N ALA A 77 11.69 -3.59 5.77
CA ALA A 77 12.07 -4.28 4.54
C ALA A 77 10.92 -4.38 3.53
N ASN A 78 9.67 -4.55 3.99
CA ASN A 78 8.50 -4.56 3.12
C ASN A 78 8.26 -3.19 2.48
N VAL A 79 8.38 -2.12 3.28
CA VAL A 79 8.28 -0.72 2.81
C VAL A 79 9.35 -0.42 1.76
N ASP A 80 10.61 -0.79 2.02
CA ASP A 80 11.72 -0.50 1.10
C ASP A 80 11.57 -1.23 -0.23
N ARG A 81 11.07 -2.48 -0.22
CA ARG A 81 10.76 -3.23 -1.44
C ARG A 81 9.61 -2.58 -2.21
N ALA A 82 8.55 -2.17 -1.52
CA ALA A 82 7.42 -1.49 -2.14
C ALA A 82 7.84 -0.14 -2.76
N TRP A 83 8.70 0.61 -2.10
CA TRP A 83 9.23 1.87 -2.65
C TRP A 83 10.01 1.65 -3.94
N ARG A 84 10.95 0.70 -3.97
CA ARG A 84 11.70 0.34 -5.18
C ARG A 84 10.76 -0.12 -6.31
N ALA A 85 9.73 -0.89 -5.98
CA ALA A 85 8.74 -1.37 -6.93
C ALA A 85 8.01 -0.20 -7.60
N ILE A 86 7.49 0.73 -6.80
CA ILE A 86 6.75 1.90 -7.26
C ILE A 86 7.65 2.85 -8.04
N GLU A 87 8.84 3.16 -7.55
CA GLU A 87 9.82 4.00 -8.25
C GLU A 87 10.15 3.45 -9.65
N SER A 88 10.39 2.13 -9.76
CA SER A 88 10.64 1.49 -11.07
C SER A 88 9.44 1.49 -12.02
N ARG A 89 8.23 1.73 -11.49
CA ARG A 89 6.95 1.75 -12.20
C ARG A 89 6.41 3.17 -12.42
N THR A 90 7.19 4.19 -12.07
CA THR A 90 6.87 5.59 -12.30
C THR A 90 7.94 6.21 -13.18
N SER A 91 7.56 6.62 -14.39
CA SER A 91 8.48 7.32 -15.29
C SER A 91 8.72 8.77 -14.83
N PRO A 92 9.80 9.42 -15.32
CA PRO A 92 10.04 10.85 -15.07
C PRO A 92 8.92 11.79 -15.55
N SER A 93 8.10 11.38 -16.53
CA SER A 93 6.93 12.12 -17.01
C SER A 93 5.65 11.89 -16.20
N GLY A 94 5.72 11.03 -15.16
CA GLY A 94 4.59 10.66 -14.31
C GLY A 94 3.69 9.59 -14.92
N ASP A 95 4.10 8.94 -16.01
CA ASP A 95 3.42 7.75 -16.52
C ASP A 95 3.67 6.56 -15.59
N LEU A 96 2.60 5.83 -15.28
CA LEU A 96 2.57 4.73 -14.32
C LEU A 96 2.41 3.39 -15.03
N VAL A 97 2.86 2.32 -14.39
CA VAL A 97 2.70 0.94 -14.87
C VAL A 97 1.79 0.16 -13.93
N ASN A 98 0.81 -0.54 -14.50
CA ASN A 98 -0.13 -1.42 -13.82
C ASN A 98 -1.04 -0.75 -12.76
N VAL A 99 -1.69 0.35 -13.12
CA VAL A 99 -2.74 0.95 -12.30
C VAL A 99 -4.09 0.30 -12.61
N CYS A 100 -4.78 -0.26 -11.63
CA CYS A 100 -6.09 -0.85 -11.87
C CYS A 100 -7.13 0.22 -12.25
N ALA A 101 -7.83 0.01 -13.37
CA ALA A 101 -8.97 0.84 -13.75
C ALA A 101 -10.05 0.81 -12.66
N GLY A 102 -10.83 1.90 -12.50
CA GLY A 102 -11.86 2.01 -11.44
C GLY A 102 -12.76 0.77 -11.34
N THR A 103 -12.65 0.03 -10.22
CA THR A 103 -13.24 -1.30 -10.06
C THR A 103 -14.27 -1.28 -8.94
N GLY A 104 -15.55 -1.50 -9.29
CA GLY A 104 -16.58 -1.83 -8.31
C GLY A 104 -16.52 -3.30 -7.89
N LYS A 105 -17.43 -3.74 -7.01
CA LYS A 105 -17.57 -5.16 -6.65
C LYS A 105 -17.86 -5.99 -7.91
N GLN A 106 -17.01 -6.97 -8.19
CA GLN A 106 -17.22 -7.91 -9.29
C GLN A 106 -18.04 -9.13 -8.86
N LYS A 107 -18.65 -9.80 -9.84
CA LYS A 107 -19.48 -11.00 -9.61
C LYS A 107 -18.67 -12.29 -9.53
N THR A 108 -17.47 -12.32 -10.10
CA THR A 108 -16.60 -13.50 -10.16
C THR A 108 -15.15 -13.10 -9.91
N LEU A 109 -14.33 -14.07 -9.50
CA LEU A 109 -12.87 -13.89 -9.36
C LEU A 109 -12.22 -13.54 -10.70
N GLN A 110 -12.59 -14.23 -11.78
CA GLN A 110 -12.07 -13.97 -13.12
C GLN A 110 -12.29 -12.51 -13.54
N ALA A 111 -13.42 -11.92 -13.17
CA ALA A 111 -13.70 -10.52 -13.47
C ALA A 111 -12.77 -9.53 -12.72
N TYR A 112 -12.10 -9.94 -11.64
CA TYR A 112 -11.00 -9.17 -11.03
C TYR A 112 -9.68 -9.35 -11.77
N PHE A 113 -9.39 -10.56 -12.27
CA PHE A 113 -8.18 -10.83 -13.06
C PHE A 113 -8.19 -10.09 -14.39
N ASP A 114 -9.35 -10.04 -15.04
CA ASP A 114 -9.52 -9.41 -16.35
C ASP A 114 -9.63 -7.88 -16.28
N ARG A 115 -9.47 -7.28 -15.08
CA ARG A 115 -9.53 -5.83 -14.94
C ARG A 115 -8.38 -5.16 -15.69
N PRO A 116 -8.65 -4.17 -16.56
CA PRO A 116 -7.61 -3.49 -17.29
C PRO A 116 -6.59 -2.85 -16.35
N SER A 117 -5.32 -3.15 -16.61
CA SER A 117 -4.18 -2.43 -16.05
C SER A 117 -3.87 -1.23 -16.95
N ILE A 118 -4.04 -0.03 -16.41
CA ILE A 118 -3.73 1.22 -17.08
C ILE A 118 -2.22 1.42 -17.02
N ASN A 119 -1.62 1.64 -18.19
CA ASN A 119 -0.25 2.10 -18.34
C ASN A 119 -0.30 3.52 -18.94
N GLY A 120 0.38 4.47 -18.30
CA GLY A 120 0.29 5.88 -18.62
C GLY A 120 -0.17 6.73 -17.43
N LYS A 121 -0.68 7.92 -17.73
CA LYS A 121 -1.19 8.83 -16.68
C LYS A 121 -2.50 8.34 -16.11
N ASP A 122 -2.56 8.25 -14.77
CA ASP A 122 -3.79 8.02 -14.01
C ASP A 122 -3.72 8.82 -12.70
N ASP A 123 -4.70 9.70 -12.49
CA ASP A 123 -4.72 10.60 -11.33
C ASP A 123 -4.83 9.85 -9.99
N ARG A 124 -5.48 8.69 -9.98
CA ARG A 124 -5.71 7.90 -8.76
C ARG A 124 -4.43 7.19 -8.37
N GLY A 125 -3.79 6.52 -9.33
CA GLY A 125 -2.46 5.94 -9.15
C GLY A 125 -1.44 7.01 -8.73
N GLY A 126 -1.44 8.15 -9.41
CA GLY A 126 -0.56 9.28 -9.09
C GLY A 126 -0.76 9.80 -7.67
N ALA A 127 -2.01 9.97 -7.24
CA ALA A 127 -2.34 10.37 -5.89
C ALA A 127 -1.86 9.37 -4.83
N MET A 128 -2.04 8.06 -5.07
CA MET A 128 -1.57 7.02 -4.14
C MET A 128 -0.03 6.99 -4.06
N GLY A 129 0.66 7.12 -5.19
CA GLY A 129 2.12 7.25 -5.22
C GLY A 129 2.62 8.46 -4.45
N LEU A 130 1.97 9.62 -4.62
CA LEU A 130 2.31 10.85 -3.90
C LEU A 130 2.06 10.72 -2.39
N MET A 131 0.94 10.11 -1.99
CA MET A 131 0.66 9.85 -0.57
C MET A 131 1.74 8.96 0.06
N PHE A 132 2.14 7.88 -0.61
CA PHE A 132 3.19 7.01 -0.12
C PHE A 132 4.54 7.73 0.00
N ALA A 133 4.95 8.48 -1.04
CA ALA A 133 6.19 9.25 -1.04
C ALA A 133 6.24 10.30 0.09
N THR A 134 5.13 11.02 0.31
CA THR A 134 5.06 12.05 1.35
C THR A 134 5.09 11.48 2.76
N GLU A 135 4.45 10.33 3.01
CA GLU A 135 4.53 9.66 4.31
C GLU A 135 5.94 9.12 4.60
N LEU A 136 6.66 8.64 3.57
CA LEU A 136 8.07 8.23 3.70
C LEU A 136 8.94 9.39 4.18
N ILE A 137 8.80 10.56 3.54
CA ILE A 137 9.54 11.77 3.93
C ILE A 137 9.19 12.16 5.38
N ALA A 138 7.90 12.16 5.75
CA ALA A 138 7.46 12.48 7.10
C ALA A 138 8.05 11.52 8.16
N ALA A 139 8.16 10.22 7.84
CA ALA A 139 8.73 9.22 8.75
C ALA A 139 10.26 9.33 8.91
N GLN A 140 10.97 9.93 7.94
CA GLN A 140 12.40 10.20 8.03
C GLN A 140 12.70 11.44 8.88
N ILE A 141 11.88 12.48 8.78
CA ILE A 141 12.03 13.71 9.57
C ILE A 141 11.81 13.45 11.08
N GLN A 142 11.03 12.42 11.43
CA GLN A 142 10.76 12.01 12.82
C GLN A 142 11.75 10.96 13.37
N ALA A 143 12.78 10.57 12.61
CA ALA A 143 13.84 9.70 13.13
C ALA A 143 14.73 10.50 14.12
N PRO A 144 15.05 9.96 15.31
CA PRO A 144 15.82 10.66 16.34
C PRO A 144 17.25 10.99 15.92
#